data_AF-A0AAW0N9Z1-F1
#
_entry.id   AF-A0AAW0N9Z1-F1
#
_cell.length_a   1.000
_cell.length_b   1.000
_cell.length_c   1.000
_cell.angle_alpha   90.00
_cell.angle_beta   90.00
_cell.angle_gamma   90.00
#
_symmetry.space_group_name_H-M   'P 1'
#
loop_
_entity.id
_entity.type
_entity.pdbx_description
1 polymer ?
#
loop_
_entity_poly.entity_id
_entity_poly.type
_entity_poly.pdbx_seq_one_letter_code
_entity_poly.pdbx_strand_id
1 'polypeptide(L)'
;MIEQRGPYVYRKRCQKDNITFHPNNTVSYREYRQYFFEPSMSVGNESDIVTIPNMLVLGAAVMLQDLPYAVRLMISTTFKTFKEGPFLTKTVEELMWGYDSKLVEFLNKYLPGMLPSTGKFGLFAEFNNSNTGLFTIHTGQDDIKNVHRVDSWNGLTELNYWRTPQCNMINGTAGQMWPPFMTKESTLPFYSPDACRSMELIYQRPGHMKGSLTTDIQSGLLNVSSCRHNSPVFISHPHFFNADPVLLDFVQGLAPTEEEHASSSTFTRKLAYL
;
A
#
# COMPACT_ATOMS: atom_id res chain seq x y z
N MET A 1 -0.65 -0.07 -25.24
CA MET A 1 -1.30 -1.36 -24.94
C MET A 1 -0.46 -2.08 -23.92
N ILE A 2 -1.08 -2.64 -22.87
CA ILE A 2 -0.44 -3.45 -21.84
C ILE A 2 -0.96 -4.88 -21.90
N GLU A 3 -0.19 -5.80 -21.34
CA GLU A 3 -0.57 -7.20 -21.18
C GLU A 3 -0.32 -7.61 -19.72
N GLN A 4 -1.32 -8.22 -19.09
CA GLN A 4 -1.20 -8.72 -17.72
C GLN A 4 -0.33 -9.98 -17.69
N ARG A 5 0.68 -9.99 -16.80
CA ARG A 5 1.55 -11.17 -16.60
C ARG A 5 1.62 -11.53 -15.12
N GLY A 6 1.19 -12.74 -14.78
CA GLY A 6 1.17 -13.25 -13.42
C GLY A 6 0.33 -14.52 -13.27
N PRO A 7 0.15 -15.03 -12.04
CA PRO A 7 0.65 -14.47 -10.80
C PRO A 7 2.16 -14.75 -10.56
N TYR A 8 2.81 -13.85 -9.83
CA TYR A 8 4.08 -14.11 -9.14
C TYR A 8 3.75 -14.17 -7.65
N VAL A 9 3.78 -15.38 -7.09
CA VAL A 9 3.24 -15.67 -5.76
C VAL A 9 4.35 -15.60 -4.72
N TYR A 10 4.06 -14.87 -3.63
CA TYR A 10 4.93 -14.78 -2.46
C TYR A 10 4.16 -15.19 -1.21
N ARG A 11 4.74 -16.11 -0.44
CA ARG A 11 4.26 -16.42 0.91
C ARG A 11 4.78 -15.36 1.88
N LYS A 12 3.85 -14.65 2.52
CA LYS A 12 4.14 -13.70 3.59
C LYS A 12 4.20 -14.43 4.94
N ARG A 13 5.29 -14.25 5.68
CA ARG A 13 5.38 -14.63 7.11
C ARG A 13 5.30 -13.37 7.95
N CYS A 14 4.34 -13.31 8.86
CA CYS A 14 4.20 -12.23 9.84
C CYS A 14 4.54 -12.74 11.24
N GLN A 15 5.24 -11.91 12.03
CA GLN A 15 5.51 -12.17 13.44
C GLN A 15 5.37 -10.87 14.24
N LYS A 16 4.81 -10.95 15.45
CA LYS A 16 4.75 -9.82 16.38
C LYS A 16 5.97 -9.86 17.29
N ASP A 17 6.74 -8.79 17.30
CA ASP A 17 7.93 -8.61 18.13
C ASP A 17 7.80 -7.36 19.03
N ASN A 18 8.68 -7.24 20.03
CA ASN A 18 8.70 -6.15 21.02
C ASN A 18 7.35 -5.94 21.72
N ILE A 19 6.72 -7.05 22.12
CA ILE A 19 5.40 -7.05 22.75
C ILE A 19 5.53 -6.51 24.18
N THR A 20 4.80 -5.44 24.48
CA THR A 20 4.77 -4.80 25.81
C THR A 20 3.33 -4.60 26.25
N PHE A 21 2.96 -5.16 27.40
CA PHE A 21 1.64 -4.95 28.00
C PHE A 21 1.67 -3.75 28.94
N HIS A 22 0.58 -2.98 28.94
CA HIS A 22 0.46 -1.74 29.72
C HIS A 22 -0.66 -1.86 30.77
N PRO A 23 -0.57 -1.11 31.89
CA PRO A 23 -1.59 -1.13 32.94
C PRO A 23 -2.98 -0.66 32.50
N ASN A 24 -3.08 0.07 31.39
CA ASN A 24 -4.34 0.58 30.82
C ASN A 24 -5.05 -0.45 29.90
N ASN A 25 -4.77 -1.75 30.04
CA ASN A 25 -5.34 -2.83 29.22
C ASN A 25 -5.04 -2.69 27.72
N THR A 26 -3.89 -2.10 27.39
CA THR A 26 -3.39 -2.05 26.01
C THR A 26 -2.12 -2.89 25.87
N VAL A 27 -1.81 -3.27 24.64
CA VAL A 27 -0.57 -3.96 24.28
C VAL A 27 0.06 -3.27 23.08
N SER A 28 1.35 -2.98 23.18
CA SER A 28 2.14 -2.46 22.06
C SER A 28 2.94 -3.58 21.41
N TYR A 29 3.01 -3.59 20.09
CA TYR A 29 3.83 -4.54 19.32
C TYR A 29 4.25 -3.94 17.97
N ARG A 30 5.31 -4.52 17.39
CA ARG A 30 5.66 -4.31 15.97
C ARG A 30 5.38 -5.59 15.20
N GLU A 31 4.65 -5.50 14.10
CA GLU A 31 4.50 -6.64 13.19
C GLU A 31 5.63 -6.62 12.17
N TYR A 32 6.49 -7.62 12.24
CA TYR A 32 7.56 -7.88 11.30
C TYR A 32 7.05 -8.77 10.16
N ARG A 33 7.40 -8.43 8.91
CA ARG A 33 6.96 -9.14 7.70
C ARG A 33 8.15 -9.57 6.84
N GLN A 34 8.07 -10.81 6.35
CA GLN A 34 9.02 -11.39 5.41
C GLN A 34 8.26 -12.02 4.23
N TYR A 35 8.81 -11.90 3.03
CA TYR A 35 8.23 -12.43 1.81
C TYR A 35 9.15 -13.47 1.19
N PHE A 36 8.59 -14.63 0.83
CA PHE A 36 9.30 -15.74 0.22
C PHE A 36 8.61 -16.09 -1.10
N PHE A 37 9.35 -16.08 -2.21
CA PHE A 37 8.81 -16.45 -3.50
C PHE A 37 8.42 -17.94 -3.53
N GLU A 38 7.28 -18.24 -4.15
CA GLU A 38 6.73 -19.59 -4.31
C GLU A 38 6.68 -19.96 -5.81
N PRO A 39 7.76 -20.55 -6.37
CA PRO A 39 7.84 -20.84 -7.80
C PRO A 39 6.75 -21.80 -8.29
N SER A 40 6.34 -22.76 -7.47
CA SER A 40 5.34 -23.78 -7.81
C SER A 40 3.93 -23.23 -7.98
N MET A 41 3.66 -22.02 -7.47
CA MET A 41 2.37 -21.33 -7.58
C MET A 41 2.43 -20.14 -8.55
N SER A 42 3.59 -19.89 -9.16
CA SER A 42 3.83 -18.75 -10.03
C SER A 42 3.86 -19.16 -11.50
N VAL A 43 3.45 -18.26 -12.39
CA VAL A 43 3.44 -18.52 -13.84
C VAL A 43 4.87 -18.57 -14.44
N GLY A 44 5.83 -17.92 -13.76
CA GLY A 44 7.22 -17.82 -14.19
C GLY A 44 8.14 -17.56 -12.99
N ASN A 45 9.40 -17.21 -13.26
CA ASN A 45 10.40 -16.97 -12.22
C ASN A 45 10.57 -15.47 -11.94
N GLU A 46 11.14 -15.08 -10.80
CA GLU A 46 11.44 -13.68 -10.49
C GLU A 46 12.45 -13.06 -11.45
N SER A 47 13.23 -13.89 -12.16
CA SER A 47 14.14 -13.45 -13.24
C SER A 47 13.44 -13.09 -14.55
N ASP A 48 12.11 -13.29 -14.64
CA ASP A 48 11.34 -12.91 -15.83
C ASP A 48 11.49 -11.41 -16.11
N ILE A 49 11.77 -11.08 -17.37
CA ILE A 49 11.96 -9.70 -17.80
C ILE A 49 10.61 -9.11 -18.20
N VAL A 50 10.31 -7.93 -17.67
CA VAL A 50 9.13 -7.15 -18.04
C VAL A 50 9.51 -5.69 -18.30
N THR A 51 8.74 -5.04 -19.16
CA THR A 51 8.89 -3.62 -19.47
C THR A 51 7.70 -2.86 -18.90
N ILE A 52 7.98 -1.91 -18.02
CA ILE A 52 6.95 -1.09 -17.37
C ILE A 52 7.28 0.41 -17.54
N PRO A 53 6.30 1.31 -17.35
CA PRO A 53 6.60 2.73 -17.28
C PRO A 53 7.68 3.04 -16.23
N ASN A 54 8.62 3.91 -16.58
CA ASN A 54 9.73 4.26 -15.69
C ASN A 54 9.24 5.20 -14.58
N MET A 55 8.79 4.59 -13.49
CA MET A 55 8.19 5.30 -12.35
C MET A 55 9.14 6.34 -11.73
N LEU A 56 10.46 6.11 -11.73
CA LEU A 56 11.44 7.09 -11.26
C LEU A 56 11.45 8.35 -12.12
N VAL A 57 11.55 8.18 -13.43
CA VAL A 57 11.58 9.29 -14.38
C VAL A 57 10.25 10.04 -14.38
N LEU A 58 9.13 9.31 -14.38
CA LEU A 58 7.80 9.91 -14.34
C LEU A 58 7.56 10.68 -13.03
N GLY A 59 7.91 10.07 -11.89
CA GLY A 59 7.80 10.70 -10.58
C GLY A 59 8.65 11.96 -10.48
N ALA A 60 9.93 11.86 -10.86
CA ALA A 60 10.82 13.01 -10.88
C ALA A 60 10.34 14.09 -11.86
N ALA A 61 9.79 13.75 -13.03
CA ALA A 61 9.26 14.73 -13.98
C ALA A 61 8.10 15.56 -13.41
N VAL A 62 7.25 14.97 -12.58
CA VAL A 62 6.19 15.70 -11.87
C VAL A 62 6.80 16.61 -10.79
N MET A 63 7.72 16.08 -9.98
CA MET A 63 8.39 16.85 -8.92
C MET A 63 9.26 17.99 -9.48
N LEU A 64 9.76 17.86 -10.71
CA LEU A 64 10.55 18.85 -11.41
C LEU A 64 9.77 20.12 -11.79
N GLN A 65 8.44 20.06 -11.86
CA GLN A 65 7.63 21.19 -12.32
C GLN A 65 7.74 22.41 -11.41
N ASP A 66 7.94 22.17 -10.11
CA ASP A 66 8.02 23.23 -9.09
C ASP A 66 9.46 23.72 -8.84
N LEU A 67 10.46 23.13 -9.52
CA LEU A 67 11.87 23.47 -9.30
C LEU A 67 12.36 24.61 -10.22
N PRO A 68 13.38 25.38 -9.79
CA PRO A 68 13.99 26.42 -10.62
C PRO A 68 14.50 25.88 -11.96
N TYR A 69 14.37 26.68 -13.02
CA TYR A 69 14.72 26.30 -14.39
C TYR A 69 16.12 25.67 -14.53
N ALA A 70 17.12 26.22 -13.85
CA ALA A 70 18.49 25.71 -13.90
C ALA A 70 18.61 24.27 -13.34
N VAL A 71 17.90 23.98 -12.25
CA VAL A 71 17.86 22.64 -11.64
C VAL A 71 17.12 21.67 -12.55
N ARG A 72 15.98 22.11 -13.13
CA ARG A 72 15.23 21.31 -14.11
C ARG A 72 16.07 20.94 -15.33
N LEU A 73 16.83 21.89 -15.87
CA LEU A 73 17.72 21.67 -17.01
C LEU A 73 18.83 20.68 -16.65
N MET A 74 19.43 20.81 -15.47
CA MET A 74 20.47 19.91 -14.98
C MET A 74 19.94 18.47 -14.88
N ILE A 75 18.81 18.24 -14.21
CA ILE A 75 18.22 16.90 -14.06
C ILE A 75 17.78 16.32 -15.40
N SER A 76 17.14 17.12 -16.27
CA SER A 76 16.76 16.69 -17.63
C SER A 76 17.97 16.27 -18.46
N THR A 77 19.09 16.99 -18.33
CA THR A 77 20.35 16.63 -18.98
C THR A 77 20.90 15.33 -18.40
N THR A 78 20.84 15.14 -17.09
CA THR A 78 21.26 13.89 -16.42
C THR A 78 20.45 12.69 -16.89
N PHE A 79 19.12 12.80 -17.01
CA PHE A 79 18.28 11.72 -17.54
C PHE A 79 18.74 11.30 -18.94
N LYS A 80 18.98 12.28 -19.83
CA LYS A 80 19.48 12.02 -21.18
C LYS A 80 20.86 11.37 -21.18
N THR A 81 21.78 11.84 -20.33
CA THR A 81 23.14 11.29 -20.20
C THR A 81 23.13 9.86 -19.67
N PHE A 82 22.27 9.55 -18.70
CA PHE A 82 22.10 8.19 -18.16
C PHE A 82 21.25 7.29 -19.04
N LYS A 83 20.72 7.83 -20.16
CA LYS A 83 19.81 7.13 -21.08
C LYS A 83 18.56 6.62 -20.38
N GLU A 84 18.07 7.38 -19.41
CA GLU A 84 16.82 7.11 -18.71
C GLU A 84 15.66 7.40 -19.66
N GLY A 85 14.92 6.35 -20.02
CA GLY A 85 13.76 6.42 -20.91
C GLY A 85 12.44 6.45 -20.14
N PRO A 86 11.32 6.70 -20.84
CA PRO A 86 9.97 6.67 -20.25
C PRO A 86 9.51 5.24 -19.86
N PHE A 87 10.20 4.22 -20.35
CA PHE A 87 9.99 2.81 -19.99
C PHE A 87 11.30 2.24 -19.47
N LEU A 88 11.19 1.32 -18.53
CA LEU A 88 12.31 0.56 -17.99
C LEU A 88 12.03 -0.93 -18.20
N THR A 89 13.09 -1.68 -18.51
CA THR A 89 13.05 -3.13 -18.68
C THR A 89 13.91 -3.77 -17.60
N LYS A 90 13.28 -4.55 -16.72
CA LYS A 90 13.89 -5.11 -15.51
C LYS A 90 13.29 -6.47 -15.20
N THR A 91 13.96 -7.24 -14.34
CA THR A 91 13.36 -8.49 -13.83
C THR A 91 12.23 -8.19 -12.85
N VAL A 92 11.33 -9.15 -12.64
CA VAL A 92 10.28 -9.04 -11.62
C VAL A 92 10.88 -8.84 -10.22
N GLU A 93 11.98 -9.53 -9.90
CA GLU A 93 12.72 -9.37 -8.64
C GLU A 93 13.17 -7.91 -8.44
N GLU A 94 13.83 -7.35 -9.45
CA GLU A 94 14.35 -5.99 -9.43
C GLU A 94 13.22 -4.96 -9.25
N LEU A 95 12.09 -5.16 -9.92
CA LEU A 95 10.94 -4.25 -9.81
C LEU A 95 10.25 -4.31 -8.44
N MET A 96 10.15 -5.50 -7.86
CA MET A 96 9.49 -5.72 -6.59
C MET A 96 10.36 -5.27 -5.42
N TRP A 97 11.60 -5.76 -5.35
CA TRP A 97 12.47 -5.64 -4.17
C TRP A 97 13.58 -4.60 -4.33
N GLY A 98 13.77 -4.14 -5.57
CA GLY A 98 14.55 -2.96 -5.87
C GLY A 98 15.80 -3.23 -6.70
N TYR A 99 16.17 -2.23 -7.49
CA TYR A 99 17.37 -2.22 -8.31
C TYR A 99 18.21 -0.98 -8.04
N ASP A 100 19.50 -1.08 -8.33
CA ASP A 100 20.44 0.04 -8.27
C ASP A 100 20.26 0.93 -9.51
N SER A 101 20.20 2.24 -9.28
CA SER A 101 20.02 3.24 -10.34
C SER A 101 21.02 4.38 -10.15
N LYS A 102 21.77 4.66 -11.22
CA LYS A 102 22.66 5.82 -11.29
C LYS A 102 21.91 7.14 -11.09
N LEU A 103 20.64 7.17 -11.49
CA LEU A 103 19.80 8.32 -11.28
C LEU A 103 19.49 8.50 -9.79
N VAL A 104 19.13 7.43 -9.09
CA VAL A 104 18.87 7.49 -7.64
C VAL A 104 20.12 7.94 -6.87
N GLU A 105 21.29 7.39 -7.20
CA GLU A 105 22.57 7.82 -6.62
C GLU A 105 22.84 9.32 -6.86
N PHE A 106 22.62 9.80 -8.08
CA PHE A 106 22.78 11.21 -8.44
C PHE A 106 21.82 12.10 -7.63
N LEU A 107 20.54 11.74 -7.57
CA LEU A 107 19.52 12.51 -6.88
C LEU A 107 19.78 12.54 -5.38
N ASN A 108 20.12 11.42 -4.76
CA ASN A 108 20.46 11.37 -3.34
C ASN A 108 21.71 12.20 -3.00
N LYS A 109 22.70 12.25 -3.91
CA LYS A 109 23.94 13.02 -3.71
C LYS A 109 23.75 14.53 -3.86
N TYR A 110 22.99 14.97 -4.85
CA TYR A 110 22.89 16.39 -5.21
C TYR A 110 21.57 17.05 -4.77
N LEU A 111 20.53 16.26 -4.50
CA LEU A 111 19.17 16.69 -4.13
C LEU A 111 18.63 15.84 -2.97
N PRO A 112 19.27 15.91 -1.78
CA PRO A 112 18.88 15.09 -0.65
C PRO A 112 17.42 15.37 -0.24
N GLY A 113 16.67 14.31 0.06
CA GLY A 113 15.26 14.39 0.45
C GLY A 113 14.26 14.42 -0.71
N MET A 114 14.72 14.43 -1.96
CA MET A 114 13.84 14.36 -3.13
C MET A 114 13.28 12.96 -3.38
N LEU A 115 14.03 11.91 -3.03
CA LEU A 115 13.57 10.52 -3.13
C LEU A 115 13.33 9.92 -1.73
N PRO A 116 12.32 9.05 -1.58
CA PRO A 116 12.05 8.31 -0.35
C PRO A 116 13.25 7.50 0.14
N SER A 117 13.94 6.83 -0.78
CA SER A 117 14.96 5.84 -0.46
C SER A 117 16.37 6.35 -0.76
N THR A 118 17.28 6.15 0.21
CA THR A 118 18.71 6.43 0.07
C THR A 118 19.47 5.31 -0.67
N GLY A 119 18.77 4.31 -1.21
CA GLY A 119 19.33 3.08 -1.76
C GLY A 119 18.62 2.61 -3.03
N LYS A 120 18.17 1.35 -3.05
CA LYS A 120 17.50 0.76 -4.20
C LYS A 120 16.11 1.37 -4.43
N PHE A 121 15.68 1.38 -5.68
CA PHE A 121 14.30 1.72 -6.05
C PHE A 121 13.53 0.46 -6.45
N GLY A 122 12.38 0.23 -5.82
CA GLY A 122 11.46 -0.86 -6.12
C GLY A 122 10.10 -0.60 -5.47
N LEU A 123 9.05 -1.25 -5.97
CA LEU A 123 7.67 -1.06 -5.47
C LEU A 123 7.54 -1.40 -3.98
N PHE A 124 8.26 -2.41 -3.54
CA PHE A 124 8.22 -2.98 -2.19
C PHE A 124 9.62 -3.10 -1.58
N ALA A 125 10.57 -2.27 -2.02
CA ALA A 125 11.97 -2.32 -1.60
C ALA A 125 12.14 -2.25 -0.07
N GLU A 126 11.26 -1.51 0.61
CA GLU A 126 11.29 -1.34 2.08
C GLU A 126 10.32 -2.29 2.81
N PHE A 127 9.68 -3.22 2.12
CA PHE A 127 8.65 -4.09 2.72
C PHE A 127 9.25 -5.38 3.26
N ASN A 128 10.20 -5.98 2.56
CA ASN A 128 10.77 -7.24 3.00
C ASN A 128 11.71 -7.02 4.19
N ASN A 129 11.63 -7.88 5.20
CA ASN A 129 12.42 -7.77 6.42
C ASN A 129 12.22 -6.41 7.13
N SER A 130 10.97 -5.93 7.16
CA SER A 130 10.58 -4.66 7.77
C SER A 130 9.41 -4.84 8.73
N ASN A 131 9.01 -3.75 9.39
CA ASN A 131 7.80 -3.70 10.19
C ASN A 131 6.88 -2.54 9.76
N THR A 132 5.59 -2.67 10.05
CA THR A 132 4.55 -1.69 9.67
C THR A 132 4.35 -0.58 10.72
N GLY A 133 5.32 -0.37 11.60
CA GLY A 133 5.27 0.58 12.71
C GLY A 133 4.87 -0.06 14.05
N LEU A 134 4.89 0.76 15.10
CA LEU A 134 4.49 0.38 16.45
C LEU A 134 2.98 0.57 16.61
N PHE A 135 2.24 -0.53 16.72
CA PHE A 135 0.83 -0.48 17.09
C PHE A 135 0.70 -0.57 18.60
N THR A 136 -0.17 0.26 19.18
CA THR A 136 -0.74 0.06 20.51
C THR A 136 -2.23 -0.22 20.32
N ILE A 137 -2.69 -1.36 20.82
CA ILE A 137 -4.06 -1.82 20.67
C ILE A 137 -4.68 -2.16 22.02
N HIS A 138 -6.00 -2.11 22.10
CA HIS A 138 -6.73 -2.61 23.27
C HIS A 138 -6.72 -4.15 23.30
N THR A 139 -6.50 -4.71 24.48
CA THR A 139 -6.51 -6.17 24.69
C THR A 139 -7.92 -6.75 24.77
N GLY A 140 -8.93 -5.90 25.02
CA GLY A 140 -10.32 -6.32 25.27
C GLY A 140 -10.57 -6.89 26.66
N GLN A 141 -9.60 -6.75 27.58
CA GLN A 141 -9.72 -7.20 28.97
C GLN A 141 -10.78 -6.40 29.76
N ASP A 142 -10.93 -5.13 29.43
CA ASP A 142 -11.93 -4.21 29.99
C ASP A 142 -13.30 -4.38 29.33
N ASP A 143 -13.34 -4.29 28.00
CA ASP A 143 -14.53 -4.54 27.19
C ASP A 143 -14.12 -5.28 25.92
N ILE A 144 -14.69 -6.47 25.72
CA ILE A 144 -14.43 -7.30 24.54
C ILE A 144 -14.79 -6.59 23.23
N LYS A 145 -15.69 -5.59 23.27
CA LYS A 145 -16.03 -4.75 22.11
C LYS A 145 -14.86 -3.90 21.62
N ASN A 146 -13.86 -3.65 22.46
CA ASN A 146 -12.67 -2.88 22.11
C ASN A 146 -11.50 -3.76 21.66
N VAL A 147 -11.63 -5.10 21.68
CA VAL A 147 -10.50 -5.98 21.37
C VAL A 147 -9.88 -5.64 20.01
N HIS A 148 -8.56 -5.53 19.98
CA HIS A 148 -7.77 -5.23 18.78
C HIS A 148 -8.02 -3.86 18.14
N ARG A 149 -8.85 -3.01 18.75
CA ARG A 149 -9.00 -1.61 18.35
C ARG A 149 -7.68 -0.87 18.54
N VAL A 150 -7.32 -0.04 17.56
CA VAL A 150 -6.09 0.77 17.61
C VAL A 150 -6.30 1.92 18.58
N ASP A 151 -5.41 2.01 19.57
CA ASP A 151 -5.28 3.18 20.45
C ASP A 151 -4.35 4.21 19.79
N SER A 152 -3.19 3.76 19.31
CA SER A 152 -2.23 4.60 18.60
C SER A 152 -1.35 3.81 17.64
N TRP A 153 -0.83 4.50 16.62
CA TRP A 153 0.16 3.98 15.68
C TRP A 153 1.37 4.92 15.63
N ASN A 154 2.57 4.41 15.91
CA ASN A 154 3.79 5.20 16.09
C ASN A 154 3.64 6.36 17.09
N GLY A 155 2.81 6.16 18.13
CA GLY A 155 2.48 7.19 19.12
C GLY A 155 1.48 8.25 18.65
N LEU A 156 0.99 8.16 17.42
CA LEU A 156 -0.04 9.03 16.86
C LEU A 156 -1.43 8.43 17.09
N THR A 157 -2.36 9.27 17.55
CA THR A 157 -3.80 8.95 17.64
C THR A 157 -4.57 9.43 16.40
N GLU A 158 -3.98 10.36 15.65
CA GLU A 158 -4.46 10.88 14.36
C GLU A 158 -3.29 11.08 13.40
N LEU A 159 -3.57 10.97 12.11
CA LEU A 159 -2.63 11.20 11.03
C LEU A 159 -2.51 12.70 10.73
N ASN A 160 -1.52 13.05 9.93
CA ASN A 160 -1.34 14.42 9.42
C ASN A 160 -1.18 14.44 7.89
N TYR A 161 -1.64 13.38 7.21
CA TYR A 161 -1.48 13.20 5.77
C TYR A 161 -2.60 13.84 4.95
N TRP A 162 -3.77 14.02 5.54
CA TRP A 162 -5.00 14.44 4.85
C TRP A 162 -5.42 15.85 5.25
N ARG A 163 -6.16 16.53 4.38
CA ARG A 163 -6.56 17.94 4.57
C ARG A 163 -7.56 18.14 5.70
N THR A 164 -8.41 17.15 5.97
CA THR A 164 -9.49 17.25 6.94
C THR A 164 -9.19 16.38 8.17
N PRO A 165 -9.53 16.84 9.39
CA PRO A 165 -9.35 16.05 10.60
C PRO A 165 -10.04 14.68 10.52
N GLN A 166 -11.20 14.60 9.87
CA GLN A 166 -11.97 13.36 9.73
C GLN A 166 -11.20 12.30 8.93
N CYS A 167 -10.51 12.68 7.86
CA CYS A 167 -9.71 11.75 7.06
C CYS A 167 -8.41 11.32 7.77
N ASN A 168 -7.97 12.10 8.75
CA ASN A 168 -6.80 11.79 9.56
C ASN A 168 -7.10 10.85 10.73
N MET A 169 -8.36 10.50 11.00
CA MET A 169 -8.68 9.60 12.11
C MET A 169 -8.12 8.19 11.89
N ILE A 170 -7.49 7.63 12.92
CA ILE A 170 -7.10 6.22 12.98
C ILE A 170 -8.26 5.46 13.61
N ASN A 171 -9.15 4.97 12.74
CA ASN A 171 -10.37 4.26 13.14
C ASN A 171 -10.22 2.74 13.05
N GLY A 172 -10.88 2.05 13.98
CA GLY A 172 -11.07 0.61 13.94
C GLY A 172 -9.90 -0.22 14.45
N THR A 173 -9.70 -1.40 13.87
CA THR A 173 -8.66 -2.35 14.29
C THR A 173 -7.42 -2.29 13.39
N ALA A 174 -6.38 -3.03 13.73
CA ALA A 174 -5.21 -3.20 12.85
C ALA A 174 -5.48 -4.13 11.64
N GLY A 175 -6.74 -4.50 11.37
CA GLY A 175 -7.15 -5.29 10.21
C GLY A 175 -6.89 -6.80 10.31
N GLN A 176 -6.48 -7.30 11.48
CA GLN A 176 -6.18 -8.73 11.70
C GLN A 176 -7.30 -9.45 12.43
N MET A 177 -8.02 -8.72 13.28
CA MET A 177 -9.10 -9.22 14.11
C MET A 177 -10.10 -8.09 14.34
N TRP A 178 -11.36 -8.46 14.53
CA TRP A 178 -12.44 -7.54 14.86
C TRP A 178 -13.16 -8.02 16.11
N PRO A 179 -13.86 -7.12 16.82
CA PRO A 179 -14.65 -7.49 17.99
C PRO A 179 -15.71 -8.55 17.67
N PRO A 180 -16.08 -9.39 18.65
CA PRO A 180 -17.13 -10.39 18.46
C PRO A 180 -18.53 -9.79 18.43
N PHE A 181 -19.49 -10.58 17.95
CA PHE A 181 -20.93 -10.26 17.93
C PHE A 181 -21.33 -9.05 17.05
N MET A 182 -20.56 -8.79 16.00
CA MET A 182 -20.93 -7.94 14.86
C MET A 182 -22.28 -8.34 14.24
N THR A 183 -22.96 -7.37 13.64
CA THR A 183 -24.22 -7.60 12.90
C THR A 183 -24.05 -7.27 11.42
N LYS A 184 -25.06 -7.56 10.58
CA LYS A 184 -24.99 -7.22 9.15
C LYS A 184 -25.00 -5.71 8.91
N GLU A 185 -25.49 -4.97 9.90
CA GLU A 185 -25.55 -3.51 9.94
C GLU A 185 -24.24 -2.90 10.47
N SER A 186 -23.33 -3.72 11.01
CA SER A 186 -22.05 -3.25 11.53
C SER A 186 -21.08 -2.94 10.39
N THR A 187 -20.46 -1.77 10.42
CA THR A 187 -19.28 -1.45 9.60
C THR A 187 -18.01 -1.82 10.35
N LEU A 188 -17.02 -2.33 9.62
CA LEU A 188 -15.77 -2.81 10.21
C LEU A 188 -14.61 -1.90 9.80
N PRO A 189 -14.37 -0.79 10.52
CA PRO A 189 -13.24 0.06 10.26
C PRO A 189 -11.94 -0.66 10.61
N PHE A 190 -10.89 -0.34 9.87
CA PHE A 190 -9.52 -0.73 10.17
C PHE A 190 -8.54 0.30 9.61
N TYR A 191 -7.39 0.41 10.26
CA TYR A 191 -6.30 1.27 9.80
C TYR A 191 -5.27 0.45 9.03
N SER A 192 -4.92 0.90 7.82
CA SER A 192 -3.86 0.31 7.00
C SER A 192 -2.70 1.31 6.84
N PRO A 193 -1.55 1.06 7.48
CA PRO A 193 -0.35 1.89 7.30
C PRO A 193 0.09 1.95 5.83
N ASP A 194 -0.03 0.85 5.08
CA ASP A 194 0.41 0.79 3.69
C ASP A 194 -0.46 1.65 2.74
N ALA A 195 -1.75 1.82 3.08
CA ALA A 195 -2.70 2.69 2.37
C ALA A 195 -2.79 4.11 2.99
N CYS A 196 -2.09 4.35 4.10
CA CYS A 196 -2.03 5.63 4.81
C CYS A 196 -3.38 6.20 5.26
N ARG A 197 -4.37 5.34 5.48
CA ARG A 197 -5.71 5.77 5.92
C ARG A 197 -6.46 4.64 6.61
N SER A 198 -7.49 5.02 7.35
CA SER A 198 -8.54 4.09 7.73
C SER A 198 -9.49 3.81 6.57
N MET A 199 -9.90 2.55 6.49
CA MET A 199 -10.84 2.00 5.52
C MET A 199 -11.89 1.18 6.27
N GLU A 200 -13.00 0.90 5.61
CA GLU A 200 -14.12 0.18 6.22
C GLU A 200 -14.51 -1.01 5.35
N LEU A 201 -14.83 -2.13 5.99
CA LEU A 201 -15.47 -3.27 5.34
C LEU A 201 -16.97 -3.19 5.60
N ILE A 202 -17.75 -3.38 4.53
CA ILE A 202 -19.21 -3.36 4.59
C ILE A 202 -19.72 -4.76 4.26
N TYR A 203 -20.73 -5.20 5.03
CA TYR A 203 -21.40 -6.46 4.74
C TYR A 203 -22.09 -6.39 3.37
N GLN A 204 -21.81 -7.39 2.53
CA GLN A 204 -22.43 -7.50 1.19
C GLN A 204 -23.49 -8.59 1.16
N ARG A 205 -23.07 -9.84 1.36
CA ARG A 205 -23.92 -11.01 1.17
C ARG A 205 -23.54 -12.15 2.11
N PRO A 206 -24.51 -13.03 2.47
CA PRO A 206 -24.19 -14.24 3.20
C PRO A 206 -23.49 -15.19 2.24
N GLY A 207 -22.26 -15.57 2.55
CA GLY A 207 -21.49 -16.50 1.72
C GLY A 207 -20.58 -17.36 2.57
N HIS A 208 -20.33 -18.59 2.11
CA HIS A 208 -19.01 -19.16 2.31
C HIS A 208 -18.07 -18.39 1.37
N MET A 209 -17.35 -17.45 1.97
CA MET A 209 -16.34 -16.59 1.37
C MET A 209 -16.84 -15.48 0.43
N LYS A 210 -16.33 -14.25 0.68
CA LYS A 210 -16.40 -12.97 -0.07
C LYS A 210 -17.33 -11.86 0.51
N GLY A 211 -16.78 -10.93 1.32
CA GLY A 211 -17.35 -9.60 1.64
C GLY A 211 -16.52 -8.44 1.04
N SER A 212 -17.12 -7.35 0.56
CA SER A 212 -16.42 -6.36 -0.27
C SER A 212 -15.79 -5.18 0.51
N LEU A 213 -14.60 -4.75 0.11
CA LEU A 213 -14.01 -3.45 0.42
C LEU A 213 -14.64 -2.38 -0.47
N THR A 214 -15.38 -1.44 0.10
CA THR A 214 -15.88 -0.27 -0.60
C THR A 214 -15.04 0.94 -0.23
N THR A 215 -14.25 1.44 -1.19
CA THR A 215 -13.60 2.74 -1.04
C THR A 215 -14.54 3.80 -1.60
N ASP A 216 -15.19 4.58 -0.73
CA ASP A 216 -15.97 5.78 -1.10
C ASP A 216 -15.03 6.90 -1.59
N ILE A 217 -14.38 6.65 -2.71
CA ILE A 217 -13.54 7.61 -3.42
C ILE A 217 -14.24 7.81 -4.75
N GLN A 218 -14.80 9.00 -4.99
CA GLN A 218 -15.60 9.32 -6.18
C GLN A 218 -14.90 9.03 -7.51
N SER A 219 -13.56 8.96 -7.53
CA SER A 219 -12.76 8.62 -8.71
C SER A 219 -12.22 7.17 -8.72
N GLY A 220 -12.39 6.40 -7.64
CA GLY A 220 -11.73 5.10 -7.43
C GLY A 220 -10.20 5.15 -7.33
N LEU A 221 -9.61 6.35 -7.19
CA LEU A 221 -8.17 6.58 -7.06
C LEU A 221 -7.82 7.26 -5.73
N LEU A 222 -6.96 6.62 -4.94
CA LEU A 222 -6.41 7.19 -3.71
C LEU A 222 -5.03 7.81 -3.95
N ASN A 223 -4.92 9.14 -3.88
CA ASN A 223 -3.63 9.81 -3.88
C ASN A 223 -2.94 9.61 -2.52
N VAL A 224 -1.78 8.93 -2.51
CA VAL A 224 -1.00 8.65 -1.30
C VAL A 224 0.33 9.41 -1.27
N SER A 225 0.47 10.46 -2.08
CA SER A 225 1.70 11.25 -2.16
C SER A 225 2.18 11.78 -0.81
N SER A 226 1.27 12.29 0.03
CA SER A 226 1.60 12.89 1.33
C SER A 226 2.29 11.91 2.30
N CYS A 227 1.98 10.62 2.23
CA CYS A 227 2.63 9.59 3.05
C CYS A 227 3.75 8.84 2.32
N ARG A 228 4.00 9.15 1.03
CA ARG A 228 5.04 8.55 0.19
C ARG A 228 6.10 9.58 -0.21
N HIS A 229 6.54 10.39 0.75
CA HIS A 229 7.57 11.43 0.54
C HIS A 229 7.26 12.36 -0.63
N ASN A 230 5.99 12.74 -0.80
CA ASN A 230 5.48 13.55 -1.91
C ASN A 230 5.69 12.92 -3.31
N SER A 231 6.00 11.63 -3.39
CA SER A 231 6.04 10.91 -4.65
C SER A 231 4.63 10.81 -5.25
N PRO A 232 4.43 11.05 -6.55
CA PRO A 232 3.11 11.09 -7.17
C PRO A 232 2.54 9.68 -7.39
N VAL A 233 2.18 9.01 -6.29
CA VAL A 233 1.68 7.63 -6.27
C VAL A 233 0.17 7.63 -5.99
N PHE A 234 -0.54 6.84 -6.79
CA PHE A 234 -1.97 6.62 -6.66
C PHE A 234 -2.25 5.13 -6.48
N ILE A 235 -3.17 4.79 -5.59
CA ILE A 235 -3.66 3.42 -5.38
C ILE A 235 -5.05 3.31 -5.98
N SER A 236 -5.32 2.22 -6.69
CA SER A 236 -6.63 1.88 -7.23
C SER A 236 -6.94 0.41 -6.98
N HIS A 237 -8.18 0.01 -7.25
CA HIS A 237 -8.45 -1.40 -7.48
C HIS A 237 -7.77 -1.87 -8.78
N PRO A 238 -7.50 -3.18 -8.90
CA PRO A 238 -7.02 -3.77 -10.14
C PRO A 238 -7.88 -3.37 -11.35
N HIS A 239 -7.22 -3.11 -12.48
CA HIS A 239 -7.87 -2.71 -13.73
C HIS A 239 -8.78 -1.47 -13.63
N PHE A 240 -8.56 -0.62 -12.63
CA PHE A 240 -9.43 0.53 -12.35
C PHE A 240 -10.89 0.14 -12.08
N PHE A 241 -11.11 -1.06 -11.52
CA PHE A 241 -12.45 -1.47 -11.08
C PHE A 241 -13.04 -0.45 -10.08
N ASN A 242 -14.30 -0.07 -10.27
CA ASN A 242 -14.99 1.00 -9.52
C ASN A 242 -14.33 2.40 -9.57
N ALA A 243 -13.45 2.66 -10.54
CA ALA A 243 -12.90 3.99 -10.80
C ALA A 243 -13.65 4.72 -11.92
N ASP A 244 -13.33 6.00 -12.12
CA ASP A 244 -13.90 6.78 -13.21
C ASP A 244 -13.61 6.11 -14.57
N PRO A 245 -14.63 5.77 -15.38
CA PRO A 245 -14.45 5.06 -16.65
C PRO A 245 -13.50 5.77 -17.63
N VAL A 246 -13.34 7.09 -17.53
CA VAL A 246 -12.41 7.85 -18.38
C VAL A 246 -10.97 7.34 -18.27
N LEU A 247 -10.60 6.70 -17.15
CA LEU A 247 -9.27 6.13 -16.96
C LEU A 247 -8.97 4.97 -17.91
N LEU A 248 -10.01 4.26 -18.38
CA LEU A 248 -9.87 3.14 -19.31
C LEU A 248 -9.52 3.61 -20.73
N ASP A 249 -9.84 4.85 -21.09
CA ASP A 249 -9.51 5.43 -22.39
C ASP A 249 -8.00 5.70 -22.55
N PHE A 250 -7.29 5.91 -21.43
CA PHE A 250 -5.86 6.21 -21.44
C PHE A 250 -4.97 4.96 -21.49
N VAL A 251 -5.50 3.78 -21.13
CA VAL A 251 -4.71 2.54 -21.03
C VAL A 251 -5.45 1.36 -21.66
N GLN A 252 -5.05 1.04 -22.89
CA GLN A 252 -5.56 -0.14 -23.60
C GLN A 252 -5.03 -1.45 -22.99
N GLY A 253 -5.91 -2.44 -22.81
CA GLY A 253 -5.61 -3.76 -22.25
C GLY A 253 -6.22 -4.02 -20.87
N LEU A 254 -6.91 -3.02 -20.29
CA LEU A 254 -7.62 -3.16 -19.03
C LEU A 254 -9.01 -3.77 -19.23
N ALA A 255 -9.37 -4.71 -18.35
CA ALA A 255 -10.68 -5.36 -18.34
C ALA A 255 -11.17 -5.52 -16.88
N PRO A 256 -11.79 -4.48 -16.29
CA PRO A 256 -12.30 -4.55 -14.92
C PRO A 256 -13.53 -5.46 -14.83
N THR A 257 -13.54 -6.33 -13.83
CA THR A 257 -14.59 -7.31 -13.54
C THR A 257 -14.76 -7.44 -12.03
N GLU A 258 -15.98 -7.57 -11.54
CA GLU A 258 -16.22 -7.71 -10.09
C GLU A 258 -15.62 -9.01 -9.53
N GLU A 259 -15.72 -10.10 -10.28
CA GLU A 259 -15.28 -11.42 -9.81
C GLU A 259 -13.77 -11.51 -9.52
N GLU A 260 -12.96 -10.84 -10.35
CA GLU A 260 -11.50 -10.90 -10.27
C GLU A 260 -10.90 -9.69 -9.54
N HIS A 261 -11.55 -8.52 -9.62
CA HIS A 261 -10.95 -7.25 -9.22
C HIS A 261 -11.61 -6.59 -7.99
N ALA A 262 -12.76 -7.10 -7.53
CA ALA A 262 -13.33 -6.66 -6.25
C ALA A 262 -12.56 -7.26 -5.06
N SER A 263 -12.38 -6.46 -4.02
CA SER A 263 -11.61 -6.87 -2.85
C SER A 263 -12.48 -7.54 -1.78
N SER A 264 -12.21 -8.83 -1.57
CA SER A 264 -12.84 -9.81 -0.66
C SER A 264 -12.38 -9.88 0.80
N SER A 265 -13.22 -9.97 1.83
CA SER A 265 -12.86 -10.48 3.18
C SER A 265 -14.00 -11.29 3.80
N THR A 266 -13.66 -12.38 4.49
CA THR A 266 -14.65 -13.32 5.04
C THR A 266 -14.42 -13.53 6.52
N PHE A 267 -15.48 -13.40 7.30
CA PHE A 267 -15.44 -13.52 8.75
C PHE A 267 -16.18 -14.75 9.24
N THR A 268 -15.58 -15.49 10.17
CA THR A 268 -16.20 -16.69 10.76
C THR A 268 -17.27 -16.29 11.76
N ARG A 269 -18.48 -16.83 11.57
CA ARG A 269 -19.70 -16.51 12.34
C ARG A 269 -19.57 -16.64 13.87
N LYS A 270 -18.77 -17.59 14.38
CA LYS A 270 -18.60 -17.83 15.84
C LYS A 270 -17.83 -16.73 16.59
N LEU A 271 -17.03 -15.94 15.89
CA LEU A 271 -16.32 -14.79 16.46
C LEU A 271 -16.99 -13.48 16.06
N ALA A 272 -18.22 -13.51 15.54
CA ALA A 272 -18.79 -12.37 14.86
C ALA A 272 -20.29 -12.19 15.04
N TYR A 273 -21.11 -13.14 15.51
CA TYR A 273 -22.56 -12.93 15.68
C TYR A 273 -23.09 -13.78 16.85
N LEU A 274 -23.98 -13.23 17.68
CA LEU A 274 -25.05 -13.99 18.36
C LEU A 274 -26.34 -13.74 17.58
#